data_AF-A0A974SJ99-F1
#
_entry.id   AF-A0A974SJ99-F1
#
_cell.length_a   1.000
_cell.length_b   1.000
_cell.length_c   1.000
_cell.angle_alpha   90.00
_cell.angle_beta   90.00
_cell.angle_gamma   90.00
#
_symmetry.space_group_name_H-M   'P 1'
#
loop_
_entity.id
_entity.type
_entity.pdbx_description
1 polymer ?
#
loop_
_entity_poly.entity_id
_entity_poly.type
_entity_poly.pdbx_seq_one_letter_code
_entity_poly.pdbx_strand_id
1 'polypeptide(L)'
;MTEEPTKPKKTVLDLITGTTGQVTAVMIALTAFLTQVPELKNAGQRAFCAVVSCAVGPDTAATGPTAGGSPASGSPASTNPSSGAATGSATGTGTVAGRLSALSAGGIDFSVAPEQMRDWLGNGLTPYPAVADALVALLGGKKLRQPVELDVIVGFYESRARSPRAVAEVDPEQLKAAVVSAYRERHGASPTDFQSLLQ
;
A
#
# COMPACT_ATOMS: atom_id res chain seq x y z
N MET A 1 67.81 -31.01 -20.51
CA MET A 1 66.96 -29.91 -20.01
C MET A 1 65.60 -30.11 -20.64
N THR A 2 64.62 -30.35 -19.80
CA THR A 2 63.32 -30.97 -20.10
C THR A 2 62.32 -29.91 -20.55
N GLU A 3 61.74 -30.05 -21.73
CA GLU A 3 60.58 -29.23 -22.14
C GLU A 3 59.28 -29.88 -21.63
N GLU A 4 58.56 -29.12 -20.80
CA GLU A 4 57.25 -29.45 -20.22
C GLU A 4 56.14 -28.87 -21.12
N PRO A 5 55.08 -29.63 -21.45
CA PRO A 5 53.98 -29.15 -22.28
C PRO A 5 53.04 -28.21 -21.51
N THR A 6 52.77 -27.05 -22.09
CA THR A 6 51.84 -26.04 -21.57
C THR A 6 50.39 -26.54 -21.59
N LYS A 7 49.80 -26.62 -20.39
CA LYS A 7 48.42 -27.04 -20.12
C LYS A 7 47.42 -25.95 -20.57
N PRO A 8 46.41 -26.25 -21.40
CA PRO A 8 45.39 -25.27 -21.76
C PRO A 8 44.46 -24.98 -20.57
N LYS A 9 44.22 -23.68 -20.32
CA LYS A 9 43.30 -23.16 -19.31
C LYS A 9 41.88 -23.59 -19.67
N LYS A 10 41.33 -24.55 -18.91
CA LYS A 10 39.93 -24.99 -18.99
C LYS A 10 39.00 -23.84 -18.61
N THR A 11 38.55 -23.13 -19.63
CA THR A 11 37.16 -22.82 -19.93
C THR A 11 36.21 -22.73 -18.72
N VAL A 12 35.99 -21.49 -18.26
CA VAL A 12 34.93 -21.02 -17.35
C VAL A 12 33.50 -21.28 -17.91
N LEU A 13 33.40 -21.79 -19.14
CA LEU A 13 32.15 -22.06 -19.84
C LEU A 13 31.45 -23.36 -19.41
N ASP A 14 32.07 -24.20 -18.59
CA ASP A 14 31.46 -25.45 -18.08
C ASP A 14 30.68 -25.27 -16.75
N LEU A 15 30.64 -24.06 -16.18
CA LEU A 15 29.99 -23.80 -14.89
C LEU A 15 28.59 -23.14 -15.00
N ILE A 16 28.09 -22.88 -16.22
CA ILE A 16 26.86 -22.08 -16.44
C ILE A 16 25.66 -22.94 -16.87
N THR A 17 25.84 -24.24 -17.11
CA THR A 17 24.77 -25.13 -17.61
C THR A 17 24.14 -26.05 -16.56
N GLY A 18 24.34 -25.77 -15.26
CA GLY A 18 24.04 -26.74 -14.19
C GLY A 18 22.81 -26.50 -13.29
N THR A 19 22.05 -25.40 -13.42
CA THR A 19 21.02 -25.06 -12.40
C THR A 19 19.69 -24.55 -12.93
N THR A 20 19.39 -24.71 -14.22
CA THR A 20 18.11 -24.27 -14.81
C THR A 20 16.93 -25.21 -14.50
N GLY A 21 17.16 -26.39 -13.92
CA GLY A 21 16.12 -27.41 -13.72
C GLY A 21 15.31 -27.31 -12.42
N GLN A 22 15.86 -26.77 -11.34
CA GLN A 22 15.21 -26.86 -10.02
C GLN A 22 14.22 -25.72 -9.73
N VAL A 23 14.40 -24.54 -10.34
CA VAL A 23 13.55 -23.38 -10.03
C VAL A 23 12.14 -23.53 -10.64
N THR A 24 12.02 -24.17 -11.81
CA THR A 24 10.72 -24.36 -12.48
C THR A 24 9.81 -25.36 -11.75
N ALA A 25 10.38 -26.41 -11.14
CA ALA A 25 9.60 -27.43 -10.43
C ALA A 25 8.92 -26.88 -9.16
N VAL A 26 9.56 -25.93 -8.47
CA VAL A 26 9.02 -25.32 -7.24
C VAL A 26 7.79 -24.46 -7.54
N MET A 27 7.79 -23.71 -8.66
CA MET A 27 6.65 -22.88 -9.06
C MET A 27 5.40 -23.69 -9.44
N ILE A 28 5.59 -24.85 -10.08
CA ILE A 28 4.47 -25.73 -10.45
C ILE A 28 3.85 -26.38 -9.19
N ALA A 29 4.67 -26.77 -8.21
CA ALA A 29 4.20 -27.35 -6.95
C ALA A 29 3.42 -26.33 -6.07
N LEU A 30 3.88 -25.08 -6.01
CA LEU A 30 3.20 -24.03 -5.24
C LEU A 30 1.82 -23.68 -5.81
N THR A 31 1.69 -23.69 -7.14
CA THR A 31 0.42 -23.41 -7.83
C THR A 31 -0.59 -24.55 -7.65
N ALA A 32 -0.13 -25.81 -7.62
CA ALA A 32 -0.97 -26.97 -7.32
C ALA A 32 -1.41 -27.03 -5.85
N PHE A 33 -0.59 -26.57 -4.92
CA PHE A 33 -0.92 -26.56 -3.49
C PHE A 33 -1.97 -25.49 -3.14
N LEU A 34 -1.91 -24.33 -3.80
CA LEU A 34 -2.90 -23.25 -3.59
C LEU A 34 -4.27 -23.52 -4.21
N THR A 35 -4.39 -24.52 -5.11
CA THR A 35 -5.66 -24.91 -5.72
C THR A 35 -6.37 -26.07 -5.00
N GLN A 36 -5.71 -26.75 -4.07
CA GLN A 36 -6.26 -27.88 -3.30
C GLN A 36 -6.83 -27.52 -1.91
N VAL A 37 -7.01 -26.23 -1.59
CA VAL A 37 -7.73 -25.80 -0.37
C VAL A 37 -9.08 -25.14 -0.73
N PRO A 38 -10.09 -25.89 -1.22
CA PRO A 38 -11.44 -25.36 -1.41
C PRO A 38 -12.27 -25.22 -0.11
N GLU A 39 -11.73 -25.55 1.06
CA GLU A 39 -12.51 -25.71 2.31
C GLU A 39 -12.29 -24.61 3.37
N LEU A 40 -12.00 -23.36 2.99
CA LEU A 40 -11.96 -22.27 3.99
C LEU A 40 -12.56 -20.93 3.53
N LYS A 41 -13.36 -20.92 2.46
CA LYS A 41 -14.03 -19.69 1.98
C LYS A 41 -15.47 -19.51 2.47
N ASN A 42 -16.13 -20.55 3.00
CA ASN A 42 -17.58 -20.50 3.27
C ASN A 42 -18.01 -20.55 4.74
N ALA A 43 -17.10 -20.79 5.70
CA ALA A 43 -17.48 -20.87 7.13
C ALA A 43 -17.34 -19.54 7.90
N GLY A 44 -16.45 -18.62 7.47
CA GLY A 44 -16.17 -17.38 8.21
C GLY A 44 -17.19 -16.26 8.03
N GLN A 45 -17.90 -16.21 6.89
CA GLN A 45 -18.81 -15.10 6.56
C GLN A 45 -20.14 -15.13 7.31
N ARG A 46 -20.56 -16.28 7.87
CA ARG A 46 -21.83 -16.36 8.62
C ARG A 46 -21.70 -16.01 10.11
N ALA A 47 -20.50 -16.11 10.69
CA ALA A 47 -20.28 -15.74 12.09
C ALA A 47 -20.16 -14.23 12.30
N PHE A 48 -19.71 -13.48 11.30
CA PHE A 48 -19.48 -12.03 11.43
C PHE A 48 -20.78 -11.20 11.35
N CYS A 49 -21.83 -11.71 10.67
CA CYS A 49 -23.14 -11.04 10.66
C CYS A 49 -23.89 -11.14 11.99
N ALA A 50 -23.56 -12.12 12.85
CA ALA A 50 -24.20 -12.29 14.16
C ALA A 50 -23.59 -11.36 15.24
N VAL A 51 -22.33 -10.93 15.07
CA VAL A 51 -21.63 -10.09 16.06
C VAL A 51 -21.70 -8.60 15.74
N VAL A 52 -21.78 -8.21 14.46
CA VAL A 52 -21.83 -6.79 14.06
C VAL A 52 -23.23 -6.16 14.16
N SER A 53 -24.32 -6.96 14.21
CA SER A 53 -25.69 -6.44 14.22
C SER A 53 -26.39 -6.36 15.58
N CYS A 54 -25.69 -6.52 16.71
CA CYS A 54 -26.26 -6.24 18.04
C CYS A 54 -25.43 -5.18 18.80
N ALA A 55 -25.30 -4.01 18.19
CA ALA A 55 -24.87 -2.79 18.90
C ALA A 55 -25.65 -1.58 18.40
N VAL A 56 -26.98 -1.65 18.47
CA VAL A 56 -27.83 -0.46 18.53
C VAL A 56 -28.88 -0.70 19.62
N GLY A 57 -28.59 -0.23 20.83
CA GLY A 57 -29.65 0.11 21.77
C GLY A 57 -30.37 1.35 21.23
N PRO A 58 -31.69 1.40 21.33
CA PRO A 58 -32.20 2.33 22.32
C PRO A 58 -33.26 1.71 23.24
N ASP A 59 -33.31 2.31 24.41
CA ASP A 59 -34.22 2.11 25.52
C ASP A 59 -35.71 1.92 25.17
N THR A 60 -36.32 1.02 25.96
CA THR A 60 -37.71 1.00 26.46
C THR A 60 -38.86 0.59 25.53
N ALA A 61 -39.55 -0.51 25.90
CA ALA A 61 -41.00 -0.49 26.08
C ALA A 61 -41.47 -1.71 26.90
N ALA A 62 -41.73 -1.46 28.18
CA ALA A 62 -42.60 -2.29 28.98
C ALA A 62 -44.05 -2.11 28.51
N THR A 63 -44.78 -3.22 28.47
CA THR A 63 -46.19 -3.31 28.11
C THR A 63 -47.07 -2.71 29.22
N GLY A 64 -47.93 -1.75 28.85
CA GLY A 64 -49.04 -1.25 29.66
C GLY A 64 -49.99 -0.39 28.80
N PRO A 65 -51.33 -0.54 28.88
CA PRO A 65 -52.22 -0.02 27.84
C PRO A 65 -52.88 1.33 28.15
N THR A 66 -53.31 1.99 27.06
CA THR A 66 -54.46 2.93 26.93
C THR A 66 -54.47 4.27 27.70
N ALA A 67 -54.35 5.39 26.97
CA ALA A 67 -55.46 6.26 26.58
C ALA A 67 -55.03 7.74 26.35
N GLY A 68 -55.42 8.30 25.20
CA GLY A 68 -55.90 9.69 25.08
C GLY A 68 -54.90 10.81 24.75
N GLY A 69 -55.15 11.51 23.62
CA GLY A 69 -54.89 12.96 23.51
C GLY A 69 -53.93 13.43 22.40
N SER A 70 -54.50 13.87 21.27
CA SER A 70 -53.92 14.89 20.35
C SER A 70 -54.26 16.31 20.86
N PRO A 71 -53.84 17.44 20.23
CA PRO A 71 -52.60 17.78 19.50
C PRO A 71 -52.05 19.20 19.86
N ALA A 72 -50.83 19.59 19.41
CA ALA A 72 -50.43 20.99 19.12
C ALA A 72 -49.04 21.01 18.43
N SER A 73 -48.93 21.40 17.16
CA SER A 73 -48.53 22.74 16.66
C SER A 73 -47.20 23.28 17.20
N GLY A 74 -46.20 23.40 16.30
CA GLY A 74 -44.99 24.18 16.53
C GLY A 74 -43.87 23.91 15.52
N SER A 75 -43.91 24.58 14.36
CA SER A 75 -42.66 24.92 13.64
C SER A 75 -42.00 26.10 14.34
N PRO A 76 -40.66 26.19 14.32
CA PRO A 76 -40.10 27.18 13.40
C PRO A 76 -38.90 26.67 12.60
N ALA A 77 -38.76 27.23 11.41
CA ALA A 77 -37.54 27.23 10.63
C ALA A 77 -36.42 27.97 11.38
N SER A 78 -35.19 27.44 11.35
CA SER A 78 -33.98 28.29 11.27
C SER A 78 -32.71 27.50 10.93
N THR A 79 -32.14 27.85 9.77
CA THR A 79 -30.70 28.02 9.47
C THR A 79 -29.71 26.88 9.73
N ASN A 80 -29.33 26.22 8.63
CA ASN A 80 -28.01 25.62 8.38
C ASN A 80 -26.94 26.73 8.14
N PRO A 81 -25.62 26.46 7.99
CA PRO A 81 -24.67 25.64 8.75
C PRO A 81 -23.59 26.52 9.43
N SER A 82 -22.99 26.07 10.53
CA SER A 82 -21.77 26.70 11.08
C SER A 82 -20.54 26.30 10.26
N SER A 83 -20.11 27.22 9.39
CA SER A 83 -18.74 27.28 8.90
C SER A 83 -17.76 27.56 10.03
N GLY A 84 -16.84 26.62 10.26
CA GLY A 84 -15.55 26.89 10.89
C GLY A 84 -14.47 26.79 9.82
N ALA A 85 -14.34 27.82 8.99
CA ALA A 85 -13.20 27.98 8.10
C ALA A 85 -11.96 28.29 8.96
N ALA A 86 -11.10 27.30 9.14
CA ALA A 86 -9.70 27.55 9.47
C ALA A 86 -8.94 27.65 8.13
N THR A 87 -8.71 28.90 7.72
CA THR A 87 -7.74 29.26 6.70
C THR A 87 -6.37 28.75 7.11
N GLY A 88 -5.94 27.68 6.45
CA GLY A 88 -4.58 27.17 6.50
C GLY A 88 -4.27 26.59 5.14
N SER A 89 -3.79 27.43 4.22
CA SER A 89 -3.03 26.98 3.06
C SER A 89 -1.75 26.30 3.55
N ALA A 90 -1.89 25.04 3.94
CA ALA A 90 -0.82 24.08 4.14
C ALA A 90 -1.25 22.84 3.36
N THR A 91 -0.71 22.72 2.16
CA THR A 91 -0.50 21.50 1.37
C THR A 91 -1.41 20.33 1.71
N GLY A 92 -2.37 20.01 0.83
CA GLY A 92 -3.41 18.99 1.03
C GLY A 92 -2.95 17.56 1.39
N THR A 93 -1.65 17.28 1.40
CA THR A 93 -1.05 15.98 1.79
C THR A 93 -1.27 15.58 3.25
N GLY A 94 -1.71 16.47 4.14
CA GLY A 94 -2.03 16.09 5.53
C GLY A 94 -3.23 15.12 5.65
N THR A 95 -4.08 15.05 4.62
CA THR A 95 -5.27 14.19 4.57
C THR A 95 -5.04 12.95 3.71
N VAL A 96 -5.73 11.85 3.98
CA VAL A 96 -5.66 10.62 3.14
C VAL A 96 -6.01 10.94 1.68
N ALA A 97 -7.06 11.71 1.44
CA ALA A 97 -7.49 12.07 0.09
C ALA A 97 -6.43 12.90 -0.65
N GLY A 98 -5.80 13.87 0.03
CA GLY A 98 -4.75 14.67 -0.60
C GLY A 98 -3.44 13.90 -0.79
N ARG A 99 -3.10 12.93 0.06
CA ARG A 99 -1.98 11.99 -0.22
C ARG A 99 -2.24 11.20 -1.50
N LEU A 100 -3.41 10.58 -1.62
CA LEU A 100 -3.77 9.80 -2.82
C LEU A 100 -3.70 10.65 -4.08
N SER A 101 -4.21 11.88 -4.03
CA SER A 101 -4.16 12.82 -5.15
C SER A 101 -2.71 13.21 -5.51
N ALA A 102 -1.89 13.56 -4.52
CA ALA A 102 -0.50 13.96 -4.74
C ALA A 102 0.37 12.80 -5.26
N LEU A 103 0.17 11.60 -4.74
CA LEU A 103 0.83 10.36 -5.20
C LEU A 103 0.47 10.07 -6.66
N SER A 104 -0.82 10.13 -7.01
CA SER A 104 -1.29 9.93 -8.38
C SER A 104 -0.69 10.95 -9.35
N ALA A 105 -0.61 12.23 -8.96
CA ALA A 105 0.04 13.28 -9.75
C ALA A 105 1.53 12.98 -9.99
N GLY A 106 2.20 12.37 -9.01
CA GLY A 106 3.59 11.91 -9.09
C GLY A 106 3.81 10.64 -9.91
N GLY A 107 2.75 9.98 -10.39
CA GLY A 107 2.83 8.69 -11.07
C GLY A 107 2.98 7.51 -10.10
N ILE A 108 2.48 7.64 -8.88
CA ILE A 108 2.43 6.54 -7.91
C ILE A 108 1.03 5.93 -7.91
N ASP A 109 0.97 4.62 -8.08
CA ASP A 109 -0.25 3.80 -8.09
C ASP A 109 -0.24 2.83 -6.89
N PHE A 110 -1.15 1.85 -6.87
CA PHE A 110 -1.27 0.88 -5.79
C PHE A 110 -1.63 -0.50 -6.36
N SER A 111 -1.02 -1.58 -5.84
CA SER A 111 -1.39 -2.94 -6.25
C SER A 111 -2.55 -3.53 -5.44
N VAL A 112 -2.85 -2.91 -4.29
CA VAL A 112 -3.87 -3.34 -3.34
C VAL A 112 -5.21 -2.64 -3.56
N ALA A 113 -6.27 -3.14 -2.92
CA ALA A 113 -7.59 -2.53 -2.98
C ALA A 113 -7.58 -1.06 -2.47
N PRO A 114 -8.32 -0.13 -3.09
CA PRO A 114 -8.33 1.27 -2.71
C PRO A 114 -8.70 1.53 -1.24
N GLU A 115 -9.61 0.74 -0.69
CA GLU A 115 -10.07 0.83 0.70
C GLU A 115 -8.91 0.47 1.65
N GLN A 116 -8.19 -0.60 1.34
CA GLN A 116 -7.04 -1.02 2.14
C GLN A 116 -5.90 0.00 2.10
N MET A 117 -5.64 0.60 0.94
CA MET A 117 -4.65 1.67 0.83
C MET A 117 -5.06 2.91 1.65
N ARG A 118 -6.35 3.26 1.66
CA ARG A 118 -6.87 4.37 2.47
C ARG A 118 -6.71 4.10 3.97
N ASP A 119 -6.98 2.88 4.41
CA ASP A 119 -6.81 2.47 5.80
C ASP A 119 -5.34 2.55 6.23
N TRP A 120 -4.41 2.07 5.39
CA TRP A 120 -2.97 2.18 5.67
C TRP A 120 -2.49 3.63 5.71
N LEU A 121 -2.89 4.46 4.74
CA LEU A 121 -2.54 5.90 4.71
C LEU A 121 -3.20 6.72 5.82
N GLY A 122 -4.29 6.24 6.42
CA GLY A 122 -4.95 6.83 7.58
C GLY A 122 -4.36 6.37 8.92
N ASN A 123 -3.58 5.29 8.92
CA ASN A 123 -3.06 4.67 10.13
C ASN A 123 -1.58 5.03 10.36
N GLY A 124 -1.33 5.91 11.34
CA GLY A 124 0.02 6.34 11.74
C GLY A 124 0.91 5.24 12.36
N LEU A 125 0.38 4.05 12.62
CA LEU A 125 1.16 2.89 13.05
C LEU A 125 1.79 2.13 11.86
N THR A 126 1.40 2.45 10.63
CA THR A 126 1.97 1.88 9.41
C THR A 126 3.04 2.82 8.83
N PRO A 127 3.96 2.34 7.97
CA PRO A 127 4.93 3.19 7.31
C PRO A 127 4.33 4.07 6.20
N TYR A 128 3.12 3.74 5.73
CA TYR A 128 2.53 4.33 4.53
C TYR A 128 2.36 5.85 4.59
N PRO A 129 1.87 6.48 5.68
CA PRO A 129 1.72 7.93 5.72
C PRO A 129 3.08 8.65 5.61
N ALA A 130 4.08 8.19 6.37
CA ALA A 130 5.42 8.78 6.38
C ALA A 130 6.12 8.63 5.02
N VAL A 131 6.07 7.43 4.44
CA VAL A 131 6.66 7.15 3.13
C VAL A 131 5.94 7.93 2.02
N ALA A 132 4.62 8.02 2.05
CA ALA A 132 3.85 8.78 1.07
C ALA A 132 4.20 10.27 1.08
N ASP A 133 4.22 10.88 2.26
CA ASP A 133 4.53 12.31 2.40
C ASP A 133 5.98 12.60 1.98
N ALA A 134 6.93 11.74 2.36
CA ALA A 134 8.32 11.84 1.93
C ALA A 134 8.47 11.66 0.42
N LEU A 135 7.72 10.75 -0.20
CA LEU A 135 7.76 10.48 -1.64
C LEU A 135 7.21 11.65 -2.45
N VAL A 136 6.10 12.26 -2.01
CA VAL A 136 5.55 13.47 -2.63
C VAL A 136 6.58 14.62 -2.57
N ALA A 137 7.22 14.81 -1.42
CA ALA A 137 8.28 15.81 -1.26
C ALA A 137 9.50 15.51 -2.16
N LEU A 138 9.91 14.24 -2.24
CA LEU A 138 11.04 13.78 -3.05
C LEU A 138 10.82 14.03 -4.55
N LEU A 139 9.59 13.81 -5.04
CA LEU A 139 9.23 14.07 -6.43
C LEU A 139 9.21 15.57 -6.73
N GLY A 140 8.84 16.41 -5.75
CA GLY A 140 8.90 17.87 -5.87
C GLY A 140 8.11 18.40 -7.07
N GLY A 141 6.93 17.83 -7.33
CA GLY A 141 6.07 18.17 -8.46
C GLY A 141 6.44 17.53 -9.80
N LYS A 142 7.57 16.80 -9.88
CA LYS A 142 7.90 15.96 -11.04
C LYS A 142 7.09 14.67 -11.01
N LYS A 143 7.00 14.01 -12.17
CA LYS A 143 6.30 12.73 -12.34
C LYS A 143 7.27 11.63 -12.75
N LEU A 144 7.02 10.40 -12.30
CA LEU A 144 7.73 9.23 -12.82
C LEU A 144 7.37 8.98 -14.30
N ARG A 145 8.35 8.55 -15.09
CA ARG A 145 8.20 8.21 -16.51
C ARG A 145 7.15 7.15 -16.77
N GLN A 146 7.05 6.20 -15.86
CA GLN A 146 6.04 5.16 -15.86
C GLN A 146 5.57 4.96 -14.41
N PRO A 147 4.30 4.56 -14.19
CA PRO A 147 3.78 4.47 -12.83
C PRO A 147 4.46 3.36 -12.03
N VAL A 148 4.51 3.51 -10.70
CA VAL A 148 5.05 2.51 -9.76
C VAL A 148 4.16 2.44 -8.53
N GLU A 149 3.96 1.24 -7.96
CA GLU A 149 3.06 1.01 -6.83
C GLU A 149 3.68 1.39 -5.47
N LEU A 150 2.94 2.12 -4.63
CA LEU A 150 3.41 2.55 -3.30
C LEU A 150 3.73 1.36 -2.38
N ASP A 151 2.89 0.33 -2.37
CA ASP A 151 3.08 -0.86 -1.53
C ASP A 151 4.36 -1.63 -1.89
N VAL A 152 4.73 -1.67 -3.18
CA VAL A 152 6.00 -2.24 -3.65
C VAL A 152 7.18 -1.38 -3.21
N ILE A 153 7.06 -0.05 -3.30
CA ILE A 153 8.08 0.89 -2.80
C ILE A 153 8.30 0.70 -1.30
N VAL A 154 7.22 0.62 -0.52
CA VAL A 154 7.29 0.39 0.94
C VAL A 154 7.97 -0.94 1.24
N GLY A 155 7.63 -2.02 0.53
CA GLY A 155 8.29 -3.32 0.69
C GLY A 155 9.80 -3.27 0.46
N PHE A 156 10.25 -2.61 -0.62
CA PHE A 156 11.69 -2.43 -0.88
C PHE A 156 12.38 -1.49 0.10
N TYR A 157 11.67 -0.50 0.66
CA TYR A 157 12.22 0.38 1.68
C TYR A 157 12.44 -0.39 3.00
N GLU A 158 11.43 -1.12 3.47
CA GLU A 158 11.49 -1.87 4.72
C GLU A 158 12.49 -3.04 4.67
N SER A 159 12.86 -3.52 3.48
CA SER A 159 13.92 -4.51 3.33
C SER A 159 15.33 -3.94 3.58
N ARG A 160 15.47 -2.61 3.72
CA ARG A 160 16.76 -1.90 3.81
C ARG A 160 16.87 -0.99 5.02
N ALA A 161 15.73 -0.48 5.48
CA ALA A 161 15.62 0.49 6.55
C ALA A 161 14.52 0.10 7.53
N ARG A 162 14.59 0.67 8.74
CA ARG A 162 13.55 0.51 9.73
C ARG A 162 12.24 1.13 9.22
N SER A 163 11.12 0.45 9.48
CA SER A 163 9.77 0.96 9.23
C SER A 163 9.53 2.31 9.91
N PRO A 164 9.35 3.41 9.15
CA PRO A 164 9.23 4.75 9.72
C PRO A 164 7.81 5.00 10.25
N ARG A 165 7.65 5.85 11.27
CA ARG A 165 6.35 6.33 11.77
C ARG A 165 6.13 7.82 11.53
N ALA A 166 7.19 8.54 11.18
CA ALA A 166 7.16 9.95 10.82
C ALA A 166 8.07 10.22 9.63
N VAL A 167 7.80 11.31 8.89
CA VAL A 167 8.60 11.72 7.72
C VAL A 167 10.07 11.94 8.08
N ALA A 168 10.35 12.47 9.28
CA ALA A 168 11.71 12.70 9.76
C ALA A 168 12.52 11.40 9.97
N GLU A 169 11.86 10.24 10.04
CA GLU A 169 12.50 8.92 10.15
C GLU A 169 12.76 8.27 8.79
N VAL A 170 12.28 8.89 7.70
CA VAL A 170 12.48 8.37 6.35
C VAL A 170 13.87 8.76 5.86
N ASP A 171 14.70 7.76 5.56
CA ASP A 171 15.98 7.95 4.92
C ASP A 171 15.75 8.24 3.42
N PRO A 172 16.11 9.44 2.93
CA PRO A 172 15.82 9.83 1.55
C PRO A 172 16.64 9.04 0.52
N GLU A 173 17.83 8.55 0.87
CA GLU A 173 18.65 7.75 -0.03
C GLU A 173 18.08 6.33 -0.16
N GLN A 174 17.63 5.75 0.95
CA GLN A 174 16.93 4.45 0.93
C GLN A 174 15.60 4.54 0.19
N LEU A 175 14.87 5.66 0.34
CA LEU A 175 13.63 5.90 -0.40
C LEU A 175 13.87 5.97 -1.92
N LYS A 176 14.87 6.73 -2.37
CA LYS A 176 15.26 6.77 -3.79
C LYS A 176 15.61 5.38 -4.32
N ALA A 177 16.43 4.63 -3.58
CA ALA A 177 16.81 3.28 -3.95
C ALA A 177 15.59 2.33 -4.01
N ALA A 178 14.63 2.48 -3.10
CA ALA A 178 13.39 1.71 -3.09
C ALA A 178 12.55 2.00 -4.34
N VAL A 179 12.40 3.27 -4.73
CA VAL A 179 11.71 3.66 -5.96
C VAL A 179 12.39 3.07 -7.20
N VAL A 180 13.72 3.13 -7.30
CA VAL A 180 14.47 2.52 -8.41
C VAL A 180 14.23 1.01 -8.49
N SER A 181 14.19 0.33 -7.34
CA SER A 181 13.97 -1.11 -7.29
C SER A 181 12.55 -1.49 -7.67
N ALA A 182 11.56 -0.78 -7.16
CA ALA A 182 10.16 -0.96 -7.52
C ALA A 182 9.91 -0.69 -9.02
N TYR A 183 10.54 0.36 -9.58
CA TYR A 183 10.47 0.65 -11.01
C TYR A 183 11.03 -0.51 -11.85
N ARG A 184 12.20 -1.04 -11.46
CA ARG A 184 12.84 -2.14 -12.18
C ARG A 184 12.09 -3.45 -12.08
N GLU A 185 11.52 -3.73 -10.92
CA GLU A 185 10.67 -4.92 -10.72
C GLU A 185 9.49 -4.90 -11.69
N ARG A 186 8.86 -3.73 -11.86
CA ARG A 186 7.68 -3.56 -12.71
C ARG A 186 7.98 -3.48 -14.21
N HIS A 187 8.99 -2.69 -14.59
CA HIS A 187 9.24 -2.31 -15.98
C HIS A 187 10.49 -2.96 -16.59
N GLY A 188 11.20 -3.79 -15.81
CA GLY A 188 12.44 -4.43 -16.24
C GLY A 188 13.69 -3.56 -16.04
N ALA A 189 14.83 -4.06 -16.50
CA ALA A 189 16.12 -3.42 -16.28
C ALA A 189 16.33 -2.22 -17.23
N SER A 190 16.41 -1.00 -16.69
CA SER A 190 16.97 0.15 -17.42
C SER A 190 17.53 1.27 -16.53
N PRO A 191 16.87 1.72 -15.44
CA PRO A 191 17.40 2.82 -14.64
C PRO A 191 18.16 2.34 -13.40
N THR A 192 19.35 2.86 -13.17
CA THR A 192 20.14 2.61 -11.94
C THR A 192 20.06 3.76 -10.93
N ASP A 193 19.50 4.90 -11.32
CA ASP A 193 19.37 6.09 -10.51
C ASP A 193 17.95 6.66 -10.56
N PHE A 194 17.59 7.44 -9.52
CA PHE A 194 16.26 8.02 -9.39
C PHE A 194 15.98 9.16 -10.39
N GLN A 195 16.99 9.94 -10.79
CA GLN A 195 16.77 11.09 -11.69
C GLN A 195 16.37 10.63 -13.10
N SER A 196 16.94 9.53 -13.56
CA SER A 196 16.57 8.88 -14.82
C SER A 196 15.10 8.43 -14.88
N LEU A 197 14.43 8.31 -13.73
CA LEU A 197 13.00 7.95 -13.65
C LEU A 197 12.05 9.13 -13.86
N LEU A 198 12.55 10.36 -13.82
CA LEU A 198 11.70 11.56 -13.80
C LEU A 198 11.43 12.09 -15.21
N GLN A 199 10.28 12.75 -15.33
CA GLN A 199 9.85 13.56 -16.48
C GLN A 199 9.91 15.05 -16.14
#